data_AF-A0A7C4GJP8-F1
#
_entry.id   AF-A0A7C4GJP8-F1
#
_cell.length_a   1.000
_cell.length_b   1.000
_cell.length_c   1.000
_cell.angle_alpha   90.00
_cell.angle_beta   90.00
_cell.angle_gamma   90.00
#
_symmetry.space_group_name_H-M   'P 1'
#
loop_
_entity.id
_entity.type
_entity.pdbx_description
1 polymer ?
#
loop_
_entity_poly.entity_id
_entity_poly.type
_entity_poly.pdbx_seq_one_letter_code
_entity_poly.pdbx_strand_id
1 'polypeptide(L)'
;MSRELGFPLLCGGAGFCGGCAIRIIEGKVSEPKIEEVLSGALERGMRLACLTKVLGDVIIEIPEVVPIASISGVMPKLELDTSHLPNAHGLGLAVDLGTTNIAGSLMELSSGKVIAEGFVRNPQIAKGSDLMTRIERAIRGEEIGPLAVKGIESLISKLAGGRRGEITSLIIVGNSVMQSLLLG
;
A
#
# COMPACT_ATOMS: atom_id res chain seq x y z
N MET A 1 9.09 -18.74 10.45
CA MET A 1 9.05 -17.67 11.46
C MET A 1 8.48 -16.34 10.95
N SER A 2 9.13 -15.57 10.06
CA SER A 2 8.56 -14.27 9.60
C SER A 2 7.31 -14.38 8.70
N ARG A 3 7.17 -15.47 7.94
CA ARG A 3 6.00 -15.74 7.09
C ARG A 3 4.75 -16.25 7.83
N GLU A 4 4.90 -16.82 9.03
CA GLU A 4 3.79 -17.43 9.78
C GLU A 4 2.91 -16.38 10.49
N LEU A 5 3.46 -15.22 10.81
CA LEU A 5 2.75 -14.13 11.50
C LEU A 5 2.21 -13.05 10.54
N GLY A 6 2.42 -13.19 9.22
CA GLY A 6 1.81 -12.32 8.22
C GLY A 6 2.37 -10.90 8.11
N PHE A 7 3.57 -10.61 8.64
CA PHE A 7 4.18 -9.28 8.49
C PHE A 7 4.64 -9.02 7.04
N PRO A 8 4.14 -7.96 6.37
CA PRO A 8 4.67 -7.53 5.09
C PRO A 8 6.01 -6.81 5.30
N LEU A 9 7.12 -7.56 5.22
CA LEU A 9 8.49 -7.06 5.37
C LEU A 9 8.99 -6.36 4.09
N LEU A 10 8.29 -5.32 3.66
CA LEU A 10 8.56 -4.61 2.40
C LEU A 10 9.97 -4.02 2.31
N CYS A 11 10.53 -3.55 3.43
CA CYS A 11 11.87 -2.95 3.46
C CYS A 11 13.00 -3.94 3.78
N GLY A 12 12.71 -5.24 3.92
CA GLY A 12 13.73 -6.24 4.27
C GLY A 12 14.42 -6.02 5.63
N GLY A 13 13.86 -5.16 6.49
CA GLY A 13 14.40 -4.85 7.81
C GLY A 13 15.05 -3.47 7.97
N ALA A 14 15.07 -2.65 6.92
CA ALA A 14 15.64 -1.29 6.96
C ALA A 14 14.84 -0.28 7.81
N GLY A 15 13.67 -0.64 8.32
CA GLY A 15 12.95 0.17 9.32
C GLY A 15 12.09 1.32 8.81
N PHE A 16 12.06 1.59 7.50
CA PHE A 16 11.27 2.72 6.98
C PHE A 16 9.82 2.36 6.59
N CYS A 17 9.50 1.07 6.36
CA CYS A 17 8.17 0.70 5.85
C CYS A 17 7.08 0.53 6.92
N GLY A 18 7.47 0.43 8.21
CA GLY A 18 6.55 0.26 9.33
C GLY A 18 5.71 -1.04 9.35
N GLY A 19 5.80 -1.88 8.32
CA GLY A 19 5.01 -3.10 8.17
C GLY A 19 5.31 -4.21 9.18
N CYS A 20 6.31 -4.04 10.06
CA CYS A 20 6.64 -4.96 11.15
C CYS A 20 6.33 -4.36 12.54
N ALA A 21 5.41 -3.39 12.60
CA ALA A 21 5.04 -2.74 13.84
C ALA A 21 4.42 -3.73 14.84
N ILE A 22 4.92 -3.69 16.07
CA ILE A 22 4.48 -4.49 17.21
C ILE A 22 4.31 -3.60 18.43
N ARG A 23 3.48 -4.01 19.39
CA ARG A 23 3.40 -3.38 20.70
C ARG A 23 4.10 -4.27 21.73
N ILE A 24 4.95 -3.69 22.56
CA ILE A 24 5.54 -4.41 23.69
C ILE A 24 4.57 -4.30 24.85
N ILE A 25 4.06 -5.43 25.33
CA ILE A 25 3.16 -5.50 26.49
C ILE A 25 3.99 -5.61 27.76
N GLU A 26 4.93 -6.56 27.79
CA GLU A 26 5.84 -6.80 28.92
C GLU A 26 7.21 -7.27 28.42
N GLY A 27 8.25 -7.05 29.23
CA GLY A 27 9.59 -7.58 28.98
C GLY A 27 10.63 -6.54 28.56
N LYS A 28 11.88 -7.00 28.41
CA LYS A 28 13.04 -6.14 28.13
C LYS A 28 13.48 -6.24 26.69
N VAL A 29 13.49 -5.10 26.00
CA VAL A 29 13.96 -4.96 24.62
C VAL A 29 15.05 -3.89 24.50
N SER A 30 15.73 -3.85 23.37
CA SER A 30 16.73 -2.81 23.09
C SER A 30 16.12 -1.40 23.04
N GLU A 31 16.97 -0.42 23.32
CA GLU A 31 16.65 0.99 23.12
C GLU A 31 16.16 1.26 21.68
N PRO A 32 15.26 2.25 21.50
CA PRO A 32 14.78 2.62 20.18
C PRO A 32 15.90 3.11 19.26
N LYS A 33 15.84 2.71 17.99
CA LYS A 33 16.73 3.27 16.96
C LYS A 33 16.11 4.49 16.29
N ILE A 34 16.95 5.31 15.64
CA ILE A 34 16.53 6.54 14.94
C ILE A 34 15.46 6.23 13.88
N GLU A 35 15.55 5.11 13.18
CA GLU A 35 14.59 4.70 12.16
C GLU A 35 13.20 4.41 12.76
N GLU A 36 13.11 3.98 14.02
CA GLU A 36 11.84 3.80 14.73
C GLU A 36 11.20 5.15 15.09
N VAL A 37 12.02 6.18 15.32
CA VAL A 37 11.56 7.56 15.49
C VAL A 37 11.02 8.09 14.17
N LEU A 38 11.80 7.96 13.09
CA LEU A 38 11.46 8.52 11.77
C LEU A 38 10.22 7.87 11.14
N SER A 39 9.94 6.61 11.46
CA SER A 39 8.72 5.93 11.03
C SER A 39 7.46 6.31 11.83
N GLY A 40 7.60 7.16 12.87
CA GLY A 40 6.51 7.52 13.77
C GLY A 40 5.95 6.32 14.55
N ALA A 41 6.70 5.23 14.65
CA ALA A 41 6.26 4.03 15.38
C ALA A 41 6.18 4.33 16.89
N LEU A 42 7.19 5.03 17.42
CA LEU A 42 7.28 5.34 18.85
C LEU A 42 6.16 6.27 19.33
N GLU A 43 5.78 7.27 18.52
CA GLU A 43 4.67 8.18 18.84
C GLU A 43 3.33 7.45 19.00
N ARG A 44 3.19 6.29 18.35
CA ARG A 44 2.00 5.43 18.43
C ARG A 44 2.09 4.36 19.52
N GLY A 45 3.14 4.41 20.36
CA GLY A 45 3.41 3.38 21.36
C GLY A 45 3.83 2.03 20.75
N MET A 46 4.39 2.04 19.55
CA MET A 46 4.78 0.85 18.80
C MET A 46 6.31 0.77 18.63
N ARG A 47 6.79 -0.45 18.39
CA ARG A 47 8.18 -0.77 18.03
C ARG A 47 8.23 -1.46 16.68
N LEU A 48 9.35 -1.38 15.98
CA LEU A 48 9.57 -2.13 14.74
C LEU A 48 10.27 -3.45 15.05
N ALA A 49 9.58 -4.56 14.81
CA ALA A 49 10.13 -5.89 15.09
C ALA A 49 11.44 -6.16 14.34
N CYS A 50 11.66 -5.56 13.16
CA CYS A 50 12.90 -5.74 12.41
C CYS A 50 14.12 -5.02 13.01
N LEU A 51 13.91 -4.03 13.89
CA LEU A 51 14.98 -3.24 14.51
C LEU A 51 15.12 -3.49 16.02
N THR A 52 14.12 -4.10 16.64
CA THR A 52 14.07 -4.37 18.08
C THR A 52 14.76 -5.69 18.42
N LYS A 53 15.76 -5.65 19.30
CA LYS A 53 16.38 -6.87 19.86
C LYS A 53 15.73 -7.24 21.18
N VAL A 54 15.40 -8.52 21.33
CA VAL A 54 14.89 -9.11 22.56
C VAL A 54 16.06 -9.33 23.53
N LEU A 55 15.98 -8.77 24.75
CA LEU A 55 17.03 -8.85 25.78
C LEU A 55 16.65 -9.76 26.96
N GLY A 56 15.46 -10.36 26.93
CA GLY A 56 14.91 -11.28 27.93
C GLY A 56 13.54 -11.78 27.49
N ASP A 57 12.76 -12.38 28.38
CA ASP A 57 11.39 -12.78 28.04
C ASP A 57 10.53 -11.55 27.73
N VAL A 58 9.74 -11.62 26.65
CA VAL A 58 8.93 -10.51 26.14
C VAL A 58 7.57 -11.02 25.70
N ILE A 59 6.53 -10.31 26.10
CA ILE A 59 5.16 -10.46 25.60
C ILE A 59 4.89 -9.30 24.65
N ILE A 60 4.50 -9.63 23.42
CA ILE A 60 4.15 -8.64 22.40
C ILE A 60 2.72 -8.83 21.92
N GLU A 61 2.11 -7.74 21.49
CA GLU A 61 0.86 -7.74 20.75
C GLU A 61 1.14 -7.40 19.28
N ILE A 62 0.56 -8.20 18.38
CA ILE A 62 0.56 -7.95 16.95
C ILE A 62 -0.73 -7.18 16.65
N PRO A 63 -0.66 -5.91 16.22
CA PRO A 63 -1.85 -5.16 15.90
C PRO A 63 -2.60 -5.84 14.75
N GLU A 64 -3.93 -5.86 14.80
CA GLU A 64 -4.73 -6.27 13.65
C GLU A 64 -4.43 -5.35 12.47
N VAL A 65 -3.74 -5.92 11.48
CA VAL A 65 -3.30 -5.39 10.19
C VAL A 65 -3.75 -3.95 9.94
N VAL A 66 -3.00 -2.97 10.46
CA VAL A 66 -3.18 -1.59 9.99
C VAL A 66 -2.63 -1.55 8.57
N PRO A 67 -3.42 -1.13 7.57
CA PRO A 67 -2.95 -1.04 6.19
C PRO A 67 -1.66 -0.23 6.15
N ILE A 68 -0.64 -0.71 5.43
CA ILE A 68 0.65 0.00 5.26
C ILE A 68 0.45 1.44 4.75
N ALA A 69 -0.64 1.69 4.03
CA ALA A 69 -1.06 3.04 3.61
C ALA A 69 -1.26 4.01 4.79
N SER A 70 -1.61 3.52 5.98
CA SER A 70 -1.80 4.32 7.20
C SER A 70 -0.53 4.48 8.04
N ILE A 71 0.54 3.73 7.76
CA ILE A 71 1.75 3.70 8.60
C ILE A 71 2.92 4.49 7.98
N SER A 72 2.98 4.66 6.66
CA SER A 72 4.17 5.21 5.97
C SER A 72 3.96 6.51 5.19
N GLY A 73 2.79 7.15 5.23
CA GLY A 73 2.58 8.34 4.42
C GLY A 73 1.61 9.30 5.06
N VAL A 74 2.13 10.35 5.69
CA VAL A 74 1.44 11.64 5.63
C VAL A 74 1.37 11.95 4.14
N MET A 75 0.23 11.72 3.50
CA MET A 75 0.00 12.19 2.15
C MET A 75 -0.21 13.70 2.30
N PRO A 76 0.74 14.54 1.85
CA PRO A 76 0.57 15.97 1.98
C PRO A 76 -0.72 16.33 1.26
N LYS A 77 -1.56 17.13 1.92
CA LYS A 77 -2.78 17.65 1.30
C LYS A 77 -2.33 18.53 0.13
N LEU A 78 -2.31 17.96 -1.07
CA LEU A 78 -1.91 18.66 -2.27
C LEU A 78 -3.11 19.49 -2.71
N GLU A 79 -3.03 20.80 -2.49
CA GLU A 79 -3.99 21.73 -3.07
C GLU A 79 -3.65 21.86 -4.56
N LEU A 80 -4.45 21.21 -5.39
CA LEU A 80 -4.32 21.27 -6.85
C LEU A 80 -5.00 22.54 -7.35
N ASP A 81 -4.25 23.41 -8.02
CA ASP A 81 -4.83 24.51 -8.78
C ASP A 81 -5.44 23.97 -10.08
N THR A 82 -6.77 23.82 -10.08
CA THR A 82 -7.53 23.33 -11.23
C THR A 82 -7.96 24.45 -12.18
N SER A 83 -7.55 25.71 -11.96
CA SER A 83 -7.91 26.84 -12.83
C SER A 83 -7.44 26.65 -14.29
N HIS A 84 -6.40 25.85 -14.50
CA HIS A 84 -5.87 25.49 -15.82
C HIS A 84 -6.58 24.31 -16.50
N LEU A 85 -7.59 23.71 -15.85
CA LEU A 85 -8.38 22.59 -16.37
C LEU A 85 -9.87 22.98 -16.56
N PRO A 86 -10.19 24.05 -17.32
CA PRO A 86 -11.50 24.68 -17.32
C PRO A 86 -12.66 23.81 -17.84
N ASN A 87 -12.38 22.66 -18.46
CA ASN A 87 -13.38 21.76 -19.06
C ASN A 87 -13.27 20.31 -18.57
N ALA A 88 -12.62 20.07 -17.43
CA ALA A 88 -12.51 18.71 -16.91
C ALA A 88 -13.84 18.33 -16.20
N HIS A 89 -14.59 17.41 -16.80
CA HIS A 89 -15.88 16.95 -16.28
C HIS A 89 -15.86 15.47 -15.92
N GLY A 90 -16.69 15.09 -14.94
CA GLY A 90 -16.78 13.72 -14.43
C GLY A 90 -15.76 13.44 -13.33
N LEU A 91 -15.46 12.16 -13.15
CA LEU A 91 -14.59 11.64 -12.11
C LEU A 91 -13.25 11.17 -12.68
N GLY A 92 -12.18 11.45 -11.94
CA GLY A 92 -10.86 10.90 -12.18
C GLY A 92 -10.53 9.86 -11.14
N LEU A 93 -9.88 8.77 -11.54
CA LEU A 93 -9.32 7.79 -10.61
C LEU A 93 -7.80 7.77 -10.76
N ALA A 94 -7.09 8.12 -9.69
CA ALA A 94 -5.67 7.85 -9.56
C ALA A 94 -5.48 6.49 -8.87
N VAL A 95 -4.65 5.62 -9.44
CA VAL A 95 -4.36 4.27 -8.94
C VAL A 95 -2.87 4.12 -8.71
N ASP A 96 -2.47 3.73 -7.51
CA ASP A 96 -1.14 3.23 -7.21
C ASP A 96 -1.15 1.71 -7.19
N LEU A 97 -0.62 1.12 -8.26
CA LEU A 97 -0.46 -0.31 -8.45
C LEU A 97 0.76 -0.82 -7.69
N GLY A 98 0.56 -1.01 -6.38
CA GLY A 98 1.55 -1.62 -5.51
C GLY A 98 1.61 -3.15 -5.64
N THR A 99 2.70 -3.73 -5.15
CA THR A 99 2.94 -5.17 -5.19
C THR A 99 1.99 -5.96 -4.29
N THR A 100 1.64 -5.37 -3.14
CA THR A 100 0.80 -5.97 -2.10
C THR A 100 -0.62 -5.41 -2.11
N ASN A 101 -0.75 -4.09 -2.26
CA ASN A 101 -2.02 -3.39 -2.27
C ASN A 101 -2.11 -2.53 -3.54
N ILE A 102 -3.32 -2.40 -4.05
CA ILE A 102 -3.67 -1.43 -5.09
C ILE A 102 -4.46 -0.34 -4.38
N ALA A 103 -3.87 0.85 -4.30
CA ALA A 103 -4.51 2.01 -3.68
C ALA A 103 -5.10 2.91 -4.76
N GLY A 104 -6.09 3.73 -4.39
CA GLY A 104 -6.57 4.76 -5.29
C GLY A 104 -7.36 5.86 -4.60
N SER A 105 -7.46 6.96 -5.33
CA SER A 105 -8.13 8.19 -4.94
C SER A 105 -9.06 8.62 -6.08
N LEU A 106 -10.35 8.67 -5.78
CA LEU A 106 -11.40 9.09 -6.69
C LEU A 106 -11.64 10.59 -6.51
N MET A 107 -11.63 11.35 -7.59
CA MET A 107 -11.60 12.81 -7.58
C MET A 107 -12.69 13.37 -8.49
N GLU A 108 -13.29 14.48 -8.08
CA GLU A 108 -14.08 15.31 -8.98
C GLU A 108 -13.13 16.15 -9.83
N LEU A 109 -13.18 16.01 -11.16
CA LEU A 109 -12.20 16.64 -12.04
C LEU A 109 -12.37 18.16 -12.16
N SER A 110 -13.60 18.67 -12.03
CA SER A 110 -13.88 20.11 -12.14
C SER A 110 -13.34 20.90 -10.95
N SER A 111 -13.37 20.31 -9.75
CA SER A 111 -12.97 20.97 -8.51
C SER A 111 -11.61 20.48 -7.96
N GLY A 112 -11.10 19.35 -8.46
CA GLY A 112 -9.91 18.69 -7.90
C GLY A 112 -10.17 18.03 -6.54
N LYS A 113 -11.41 18.02 -6.06
CA LYS A 113 -11.75 17.50 -4.74
C LYS A 113 -11.72 15.97 -4.73
N VAL A 114 -10.99 15.40 -3.77
CA VAL A 114 -11.04 13.96 -3.48
C VAL A 114 -12.42 13.59 -2.89
N ILE A 115 -13.09 12.66 -3.54
CA ILE A 115 -14.42 12.13 -3.16
C ILE A 115 -14.27 10.92 -2.25
N ALA A 116 -13.37 10.00 -2.59
CA ALA A 116 -13.18 8.76 -1.86
C ALA A 116 -11.76 8.24 -2.05
N GLU A 117 -11.22 7.62 -1.01
CA GLU A 117 -9.91 6.99 -1.04
C GLU A 117 -9.99 5.59 -0.45
N GLY A 118 -9.09 4.73 -0.89
CA GLY A 118 -9.00 3.41 -0.31
C GLY A 118 -8.04 2.52 -1.08
N PHE A 119 -8.09 1.24 -0.73
CA PHE A 119 -7.25 0.24 -1.33
C PHE A 119 -7.96 -1.12 -1.36
N VAL A 120 -7.40 -2.02 -2.16
CA VAL A 120 -7.68 -3.46 -2.18
C VAL A 120 -6.37 -4.22 -2.18
N ARG A 121 -6.36 -5.49 -1.76
CA ARG A 121 -5.17 -6.34 -1.93
C ARG A 121 -4.94 -6.62 -3.41
N ASN A 122 -3.68 -6.60 -3.84
CA ASN A 122 -3.30 -6.95 -5.20
C ASN A 122 -3.51 -8.47 -5.43
N PRO A 123 -4.45 -8.89 -6.31
CA PRO A 123 -4.73 -10.31 -6.53
C PRO A 123 -3.55 -11.09 -7.12
N GLN A 124 -2.55 -10.41 -7.69
CA GLN A 124 -1.31 -11.03 -8.16
C GLN A 124 -0.50 -11.70 -7.05
N ILE A 125 -0.81 -11.45 -5.76
CA ILE A 125 -0.22 -12.20 -4.63
C ILE A 125 -0.49 -13.70 -4.77
N ALA A 126 -1.62 -14.11 -5.35
CA ALA A 126 -1.92 -15.51 -5.63
C ALA A 126 -0.91 -16.15 -6.60
N LYS A 127 -0.20 -15.32 -7.38
CA LYS A 127 0.85 -15.77 -8.30
C LYS A 127 2.26 -15.70 -7.70
N GLY A 128 2.43 -15.02 -6.57
CA GLY A 128 3.69 -14.90 -5.85
C GLY A 128 3.64 -13.75 -4.85
N SER A 129 4.13 -13.97 -3.64
CA SER A 129 4.16 -12.94 -2.59
C SER A 129 5.16 -11.81 -2.89
N ASP A 130 6.19 -12.09 -3.69
CA ASP A 130 7.26 -11.17 -4.07
C ASP A 130 7.31 -10.97 -5.60
N LEU A 131 7.99 -9.89 -6.01
CA LEU A 131 8.13 -9.50 -7.41
C LEU A 131 8.87 -10.55 -8.24
N MET A 132 9.96 -11.11 -7.71
CA MET A 132 10.81 -12.05 -8.45
C MET A 132 10.03 -13.30 -8.87
N THR A 133 9.26 -13.87 -7.94
CA THR A 133 8.39 -15.00 -8.23
C THR A 133 7.39 -14.70 -9.35
N ARG A 134 6.83 -13.48 -9.38
CA ARG A 134 5.92 -13.07 -10.46
C ARG A 134 6.64 -12.90 -11.80
N ILE A 135 7.83 -12.30 -11.80
CA ILE A 135 8.67 -12.13 -13.00
C ILE A 135 8.99 -13.49 -13.61
N GLU A 136 9.46 -14.45 -12.81
CA GLU A 136 9.80 -15.78 -13.29
C GLU A 136 8.62 -16.50 -13.94
N ARG A 137 7.41 -16.36 -13.37
CA ARG A 137 6.19 -16.95 -13.93
C ARG A 137 5.76 -16.28 -15.22
N ALA A 138 5.85 -14.95 -15.29
CA ALA A 138 5.58 -14.20 -16.52
C ALA A 138 6.56 -14.60 -17.64
N ILE A 139 7.86 -14.76 -17.33
CA ILE A 139 8.87 -15.25 -18.27
C ILE A 139 8.56 -16.67 -18.77
N ARG A 140 7.94 -17.51 -17.94
CA ARG A 140 7.45 -18.85 -18.32
C ARG A 140 6.14 -18.83 -19.14
N GLY A 141 5.62 -17.64 -19.47
CA GLY A 141 4.42 -17.47 -20.28
C GLY A 141 3.11 -17.45 -19.49
N GLU A 142 3.15 -17.34 -18.15
CA GLU A 142 1.91 -17.16 -17.38
C GLU A 142 1.40 -15.73 -17.44
N GLU A 143 0.12 -15.55 -17.78
CA GLU A 143 -0.52 -14.23 -17.77
C GLU A 143 -0.86 -13.80 -16.34
N ILE A 144 -0.17 -12.75 -15.85
CA ILE A 144 -0.35 -12.20 -14.51
C ILE A 144 -1.14 -10.88 -14.54
N GLY A 145 -1.09 -10.13 -15.66
CA GLY A 145 -1.80 -8.87 -15.86
C GLY A 145 -3.31 -8.89 -15.58
N PRO A 146 -4.06 -9.92 -16.00
CA PRO A 146 -5.50 -9.99 -15.73
C PRO A 146 -5.86 -9.92 -14.23
N LEU A 147 -4.97 -10.37 -13.34
CA LEU A 147 -5.17 -10.25 -11.89
C LEU A 147 -5.02 -8.81 -11.39
N ALA A 148 -4.13 -8.01 -11.99
CA ALA A 148 -4.05 -6.58 -11.67
C ALA A 148 -5.30 -5.85 -12.14
N VAL A 149 -5.79 -6.14 -13.36
CA VAL A 149 -7.05 -5.58 -13.89
C VAL A 149 -8.20 -5.92 -12.94
N LYS A 150 -8.34 -7.18 -12.52
CA LYS A 150 -9.37 -7.58 -11.54
C LYS A 150 -9.27 -6.81 -10.21
N GLY A 151 -8.05 -6.52 -9.77
CA GLY A 151 -7.82 -5.69 -8.58
C GLY A 151 -8.28 -4.25 -8.78
N ILE A 152 -7.93 -3.62 -9.90
CA ILE A 152 -8.35 -2.26 -10.25
C ILE A 152 -9.89 -2.17 -10.37
N GLU A 153 -10.51 -3.16 -10.98
CA GLU A 153 -11.97 -3.29 -11.08
C GLU A 153 -12.65 -3.34 -9.71
N SER A 154 -12.06 -4.10 -8.78
CA SER A 154 -12.54 -4.20 -7.40
C SER A 154 -12.39 -2.87 -6.65
N LEU A 155 -11.28 -2.16 -6.89
CA LEU A 155 -11.03 -0.84 -6.33
C LEU A 155 -12.04 0.20 -6.87
N ILE A 156 -12.29 0.22 -8.18
CA ILE A 156 -13.31 1.06 -8.81
C ILE A 156 -14.68 0.81 -8.19
N SER A 157 -15.08 -0.46 -8.08
CA SER A 157 -16.38 -0.82 -7.48
C SER A 157 -16.50 -0.31 -6.04
N LYS A 158 -15.43 -0.41 -5.26
CA LYS A 158 -15.37 0.06 -3.87
C LYS A 158 -15.44 1.59 -3.75
N LEU A 159 -14.71 2.33 -4.58
CA LEU A 159 -14.60 3.79 -4.46
C LEU A 159 -15.73 4.54 -5.16
N ALA A 160 -16.20 4.06 -6.31
CA ALA A 160 -17.18 4.77 -7.12
C ALA A 160 -18.60 4.68 -6.57
N GLY A 161 -18.91 3.70 -5.71
CA GLY A 161 -20.23 3.60 -5.08
C GLY A 161 -21.40 3.56 -6.07
N GLY A 162 -21.21 2.98 -7.25
CA GLY A 162 -22.20 2.96 -8.35
C GLY A 162 -22.00 4.03 -9.43
N ARG A 163 -21.14 5.03 -9.20
CA ARG A 163 -20.83 6.12 -10.14
C ARG A 163 -19.72 5.75 -11.15
N ARG A 164 -19.57 4.46 -11.45
CA ARG A 164 -18.50 3.98 -12.33
C ARG A 164 -18.55 4.63 -13.72
N GLY A 165 -19.76 4.83 -14.26
CA GLY A 165 -19.97 5.46 -15.56
C GLY A 165 -19.56 6.94 -15.62
N GLU A 166 -19.33 7.57 -14.47
CA GLU A 166 -18.86 8.95 -14.39
C GLU A 166 -17.33 9.05 -14.40
N ILE A 167 -16.59 7.93 -14.28
CA ILE A 167 -15.12 7.94 -14.36
C ILE A 167 -14.71 8.14 -15.82
N THR A 168 -14.23 9.34 -16.13
CA THR A 168 -13.81 9.76 -17.48
C THR A 168 -12.30 9.71 -17.68
N SER A 169 -11.53 9.64 -16.59
CA SER A 169 -10.06 9.58 -16.62
C SER A 169 -9.51 8.59 -15.59
N LEU A 170 -8.49 7.84 -15.99
CA LEU A 170 -7.79 6.86 -15.16
C LEU A 170 -6.28 7.07 -15.31
N ILE A 171 -5.59 7.28 -14.19
CA ILE A 171 -4.13 7.33 -14.12
C ILE A 171 -3.67 6.16 -13.27
N ILE A 172 -2.75 5.36 -13.78
CA ILE A 172 -2.14 4.25 -13.04
C ILE A 172 -0.65 4.54 -12.91
N VAL A 173 -0.18 4.57 -11.68
CA VAL A 173 1.24 4.59 -11.33
C VAL A 173 1.61 3.26 -10.70
N GLY A 174 2.89 2.93 -10.71
CA GLY A 174 3.43 1.72 -10.11
C GLY A 174 4.91 1.61 -10.43
N ASN A 175 5.63 0.71 -9.76
CA ASN A 175 7.00 0.44 -10.18
C ASN A 175 7.03 -0.20 -11.59
N SER A 176 8.19 -0.17 -12.23
CA SER A 176 8.38 -0.65 -13.61
C SER A 176 7.84 -2.08 -13.82
N VAL A 177 8.12 -2.99 -12.88
CA VAL A 177 7.66 -4.38 -12.95
C VAL A 177 6.14 -4.48 -12.91
N MET A 178 5.48 -3.71 -12.04
CA MET A 178 4.00 -3.72 -11.96
C MET A 178 3.36 -3.18 -13.24
N GLN A 179 3.94 -2.13 -13.84
CA GLN A 179 3.47 -1.61 -15.13
C GLN A 179 3.67 -2.64 -16.24
N SER A 180 4.84 -3.29 -16.32
CA SER A 180 5.10 -4.35 -17.29
C SER A 180 4.13 -5.54 -17.11
N LEU A 181 3.93 -6.02 -15.88
CA LEU A 181 2.99 -7.13 -15.65
C LEU A 181 1.54 -6.77 -15.99
N LEU A 182 1.14 -5.51 -15.81
CA LEU A 182 -0.20 -5.04 -16.16
C LEU A 182 -0.41 -5.01 -17.68
N LEU A 183 0.58 -4.53 -18.43
CA LEU A 183 0.49 -4.31 -19.88
C LEU A 183 0.77 -5.57 -20.71
N GLY A 184 1.39 -6.59 -20.12
CA GLY A 184 1.85 -7.79 -20.83
C GLY A 184 3.17 -7.58 -21.55
#